data_AF-A0A351Y4C6-F1
#
_entry.id   AF-A0A351Y4C6-F1
#
_cell.length_a   1.000
_cell.length_b   1.000
_cell.length_c   1.000
_cell.angle_alpha   90.00
_cell.angle_beta   90.00
_cell.angle_gamma   90.00
#
_symmetry.space_group_name_H-M   'P 1'
#
loop_
_entity.id
_entity.type
_entity.pdbx_description
1 polymer ?
#
loop_
_entity_poly.entity_id
_entity_poly.type
_entity_poly.pdbx_seq_one_letter_code
_entity_poly.pdbx_strand_id
1 'polypeptide(L)' 'MITVDNGITSIQEAIYAKEQEVDLIITDHHQPLEILPAAFALVNPQVSPDYPFK' A
#
# COMPACT_ATOMS: atom_id res chain seq x y z
N MET A 1 -8.99 -0.10 -8.21
CA MET A 1 -9.45 0.21 -6.83
C MET A 1 -8.46 1.19 -6.21
N ILE A 2 -8.94 2.20 -5.49
CA ILE A 2 -8.07 3.15 -4.78
C ILE A 2 -8.47 3.13 -3.30
N THR A 3 -7.51 2.89 -2.41
CA THR A 3 -7.75 2.99 -0.97
C THR A 3 -7.34 4.37 -0.46
N VAL A 4 -8.03 4.81 0.59
CA VAL A 4 -7.72 6.04 1.31
C VAL A 4 -7.67 5.70 2.79
N ASP A 5 -6.57 6.07 3.42
CA ASP A 5 -6.34 5.88 4.86
C ASP A 5 -6.34 4.40 5.30
N ASN A 6 -6.09 3.48 4.37
CA ASN A 6 -5.93 2.06 4.67
C ASN A 6 -5.17 1.34 3.55
N GLY A 7 -4.76 0.11 3.85
CA GLY A 7 -4.22 -0.84 2.87
C GLY A 7 -2.73 -1.12 3.00
N ILE A 8 -1.94 -0.31 3.73
CA ILE A 8 -0.48 -0.51 3.83
C ILE A 8 -0.09 -1.89 4.40
N THR A 9 -0.98 -2.52 5.19
CA THR A 9 -0.78 -3.84 5.78
C THR A 9 -1.56 -4.97 5.08
N SER A 10 -2.35 -4.66 4.04
CA SER A 10 -3.31 -5.57 3.40
C SER A 10 -2.66 -6.43 2.31
N ILE A 11 -1.77 -7.34 2.72
CA ILE A 11 -0.97 -8.16 1.80
C ILE A 11 -1.85 -9.13 0.99
N GLN A 12 -2.76 -9.85 1.65
CA GLN A 12 -3.57 -10.89 1.01
C GLN A 12 -4.61 -10.27 0.06
N GLU A 13 -5.20 -9.15 0.47
CA GLU A 13 -6.18 -8.42 -0.31
C GLU A 13 -5.54 -7.81 -1.56
N ALA A 14 -4.29 -7.32 -1.47
CA ALA A 14 -3.54 -6.83 -2.62
C ALA A 14 -3.22 -7.95 -3.63
N ILE A 15 -2.85 -9.15 -3.14
CA ILE A 15 -2.64 -10.32 -3.99
C ILE A 15 -3.94 -10.69 -4.69
N TYR A 16 -5.04 -10.80 -3.94
CA TYR A 16 -6.35 -11.11 -4.48
C TYR A 16 -6.79 -10.09 -5.54
N ALA A 17 -6.63 -8.79 -5.27
CA ALA A 17 -6.95 -7.74 -6.24
C ALA A 17 -6.17 -7.92 -7.56
N LYS A 18 -4.88 -8.26 -7.46
CA LYS A 18 -4.04 -8.55 -8.62
C LYS A 18 -4.50 -9.80 -9.39
N GLU A 19 -4.90 -10.86 -8.69
CA GLU A 19 -5.47 -12.08 -9.30
C GLU A 19 -6.79 -11.80 -10.05
N GLN A 20 -7.57 -10.82 -9.59
CA GLN A 20 -8.78 -10.36 -10.26
C GLN A 20 -8.53 -9.30 -11.34
N GLU A 21 -7.27 -9.07 -11.73
CA GLU A 21 -6.87 -8.05 -12.72
C GLU A 21 -7.32 -6.62 -12.34
N VAL A 22 -7.44 -6.35 -11.04
CA VAL A 22 -7.77 -5.02 -10.52
C VAL A 22 -6.50 -4.27 -10.15
N ASP A 23 -6.24 -3.17 -10.85
CA ASP A 23 -5.18 -2.23 -10.43
C ASP A 23 -5.53 -1.64 -9.06
N LEU A 24 -4.71 -1.95 -8.06
CA LEU A 24 -4.84 -1.44 -6.70
C LEU A 24 -3.87 -0.28 -6.47
N ILE A 25 -4.39 0.90 -6.14
CA ILE A 25 -3.58 2.04 -5.68
C ILE A 25 -3.85 2.22 -4.19
N ILE A 26 -2.80 2.19 -3.37
CA ILE A 26 -2.91 2.37 -1.93
C ILE A 26 -2.46 3.78 -1.55
N THR A 27 -3.31 4.52 -0.85
CA THR A 27 -2.93 5.79 -0.21
C THR A 27 -3.18 5.67 1.29
N ASP A 28 -2.13 5.75 2.08
CA ASP A 28 -2.16 5.45 3.51
C ASP A 28 -1.04 6.20 4.24
N HIS A 29 -1.12 6.25 5.57
CA HIS A 29 -0.08 6.84 6.42
C HIS A 29 0.20 6.01 7.68
N HIS A 30 -0.44 4.86 7.86
CA HIS A 30 -0.16 3.94 8.95
C HIS A 30 1.24 3.30 8.83
N GLN A 31 1.68 2.68 9.92
CA GLN A 31 2.98 2.00 10.02
C GLN A 31 3.07 0.83 9.01
N PRO A 32 4.08 0.81 8.12
CA PRO A 32 4.26 -0.28 7.18
C PRO A 32 4.79 -1.55 7.86
N LEU A 33 4.47 -2.70 7.28
CA LEU A 33 5.15 -3.96 7.60
C LEU A 33 6.48 -4.05 6.84
N GLU A 34 7.32 -5.02 7.21
CA GLU A 34 8.57 -5.32 6.48
C GLU A 34 8.29 -5.71 5.02
N ILE A 35 7.20 -6.43 4.78
CA ILE A 35 6.72 -6.80 3.45
C ILE A 35 5.58 -5.85 3.08
N LEU A 36 5.66 -5.25 1.89
CA LEU A 36 4.66 -4.32 1.39
C LEU A 36 3.65 -5.02 0.46
N PRO A 37 2.39 -4.54 0.40
CA PRO A 37 1.35 -5.10 -0.46
C PRO A 37 1.69 -4.98 -1.95
N ALA A 38 1.28 -5.96 -2.74
CA ALA A 38 1.49 -6.02 -4.19
C ALA A 38 0.54 -5.10 -4.97
N ALA A 39 0.53 -3.81 -4.63
CA ALA A 39 -0.27 -2.78 -5.28
C ALA A 39 0.38 -2.29 -6.59
N PHE A 40 -0.43 -1.78 -7.52
CA PHE A 40 0.03 -1.08 -8.71
C PHE A 40 0.83 0.19 -8.33
N ALA A 41 0.34 0.93 -7.33
CA ALA A 41 1.08 2.05 -6.73
C ALA A 41 0.82 2.11 -5.23
N LEU A 42 1.85 2.54 -4.48
CA LEU A 42 1.79 2.72 -3.04
C LEU A 42 2.26 4.13 -2.67
N VAL A 43 1.37 4.91 -2.08
CA VAL A 43 1.63 6.26 -1.57
C VAL A 43 1.50 6.21 -0.04
N ASN A 44 2.65 6.10 0.63
CA ASN A 44 2.73 6.22 2.09
C ASN A 44 4.00 7.03 2.46
N PRO A 45 3.90 8.06 3.32
CA PRO A 45 5.06 8.86 3.69
C PRO A 45 6.19 8.04 4.31
N GLN A 46 5.87 7.05 5.14
CA GLN A 46 6.85 6.30 5.93
C GLN A 46 7.76 5.39 5.07
N VAL A 47 7.31 4.99 3.87
CA VAL A 47 8.14 4.23 2.93
C VAL A 47 8.99 5.11 2.01
N SER A 48 8.75 6.43 2.00
CA SER A 48 9.54 7.37 1.21
C SER A 48 10.94 7.57 1.82
N PRO A 49 12.03 7.61 1.03
CA PRO A 49 13.34 7.98 1.54
C PRO A 49 13.38 9.43 2.03
N ASP A 50 12.52 10.29 1.48
CA ASP A 50 12.54 11.74 1.72
C ASP A 50 11.64 12.18 2.89
N TYR A 51 10.98 11.23 3.57
CA TYR A 51 10.09 11.57 4.68
C TYR A 51 10.90 11.81 5.97
N PRO A 52 10.88 13.02 6.53
CA PRO A 52 11.78 13.40 7.63
C PRO A 52 11.29 12.93 9.01
N PHE A 53 10.09 12.35 9.10
CA PHE A 53 9.42 11.99 10.36
C PHE A 53 9.16 10.47 10.49
N LYS A 54 10.14 9.64 10.11
CA LYS A 54 10.07 8.18 10.29
C LYS A 54 10.08 7.76 11.75
#